data_AF-A0AAU2BT70-F1
#
_entry.id   AF-A0AAU2BT70-F1
#
_cell.length_a   1.000
_cell.length_b   1.000
_cell.length_c   1.000
_cell.angle_alpha   90.00
_cell.angle_beta   90.00
_cell.angle_gamma   90.00
#
_symmetry.space_group_name_H-M   'P 1'
#
loop_
_entity.id
_entity.type
_entity.pdbx_description
1 polymer ?
#
loop_
_entity_poly.entity_id
_entity_poly.type
_entity_poly.pdbx_seq_one_letter_code
_entity_poly.pdbx_strand_id
1 'polypeptide(L)' 'MLTFAQALKAKGTPVPDITKKLTVKTGKNAGQHPSVASLYRALAEADD' A
#
# COMPACT_ATOMS: atom_id res chain seq x y z
N MET A 1 5.12 1.08 6.07
CA MET A 1 3.96 0.56 5.29
C MET A 1 4.32 0.48 3.82
N LEU A 2 4.86 1.56 3.25
CA LEU A 2 5.26 1.64 1.84
C LEU A 2 6.34 0.63 1.40
N THR A 3 7.39 0.46 2.19
CA THR A 3 8.51 -0.47 1.87
C THR A 3 8.03 -1.91 1.69
N PHE A 4 7.07 -2.35 2.51
CA PHE A 4 6.46 -3.67 2.37
C PHE A 4 5.59 -3.78 1.11
N ALA A 5 4.86 -2.71 0.78
CA ALA A 5 4.08 -2.65 -0.45
C ALA A 5 4.97 -2.70 -1.71
N GLN A 6 6.07 -1.96 -1.71
CA GLN A 6 7.07 -1.97 -2.79
C GLN A 6 7.69 -3.36 -2.98
N ALA A 7 8.07 -4.02 -1.88
CA ALA A 7 8.60 -5.39 -1.94
C ALA A 7 7.59 -6.40 -2.52
N LEU A 8 6.30 -6.26 -2.22
CA LEU A 8 5.25 -7.11 -2.79
C LEU A 8 5.00 -6.80 -4.27
N LYS A 9 5.00 -5.51 -4.66
CA LYS A 9 4.91 -5.07 -6.07
C LYS A 9 6.08 -5.62 -6.89
N ALA A 10 7.30 -5.52 -6.37
CA ALA A 10 8.52 -6.04 -7.00
C ALA A 10 8.50 -7.57 -7.15
N LYS A 11 7.83 -8.28 -6.24
CA LYS A 11 7.57 -9.73 -6.36
C LYS A 11 6.45 -10.08 -7.35
N GLY A 12 5.82 -9.10 -8.00
CA GLY A 12 4.71 -9.30 -8.95
C GLY A 12 3.34 -9.49 -8.29
N THR A 13 3.16 -9.14 -7.01
CA THR A 13 1.84 -9.23 -6.37
C THR A 13 0.92 -8.12 -6.91
N PRO A 14 -0.32 -8.43 -7.32
CA PRO A 14 -1.28 -7.41 -7.73
C PRO A 14 -1.60 -6.42 -6.60
N VAL A 15 -1.66 -5.12 -6.93
CA VAL A 15 -1.94 -4.04 -5.97
C VAL A 15 -3.22 -4.26 -5.13
N PRO A 16 -4.34 -4.77 -5.68
CA PRO A 16 -5.54 -5.07 -4.89
C PRO A 16 -5.32 -6.13 -3.79
N ASP A 17 -4.38 -7.05 -3.98
CA ASP A 17 -4.04 -8.06 -2.97
C ASP A 17 -3.02 -7.54 -1.96
N ILE A 18 -2.19 -6.58 -2.37
CA ILE A 18 -1.31 -5.84 -1.46
C ILE A 18 -2.14 -5.03 -0.47
N THR A 19 -3.21 -4.36 -0.91
CA THR A 19 -4.08 -3.57 -0.01
C THR A 19 -4.67 -4.40 1.13
N LYS A 20 -5.04 -5.65 0.87
CA LYS A 20 -5.60 -6.57 1.89
C LYS A 20 -4.57 -7.00 2.94
N LYS A 21 -3.28 -6.94 2.61
CA LYS A 21 -2.17 -7.30 3.50
C LYS A 21 -1.61 -6.12 4.27
N LEU A 22 -2.07 -4.91 3.95
CA LEU A 22 -1.61 -3.67 4.55
C LEU A 22 -2.66 -3.12 5.52
N THR A 23 -2.18 -2.62 6.65
CA THR A 23 -3.01 -1.92 7.63
C THR A 23 -2.41 -0.54 7.87
N VAL A 24 -3.27 0.48 7.80
CA VAL A 24 -2.90 1.85 8.13
C VAL A 24 -2.66 1.91 9.65
N LYS A 25 -1.46 2.35 10.06
CA LYS A 25 -1.07 2.35 11.48
C LYS A 25 -1.48 3.62 12.24
N THR A 26 -1.74 4.72 11.54
CA THR A 26 -1.88 6.05 12.14
C THR A 26 -2.98 6.89 11.49
N GLY A 27 -3.44 7.92 12.19
CA GLY A 27 -4.43 8.89 11.69
C GLY A 27 -5.88 8.39 11.70
N LYS A 28 -6.76 9.13 11.03
CA LYS A 28 -8.23 8.90 11.04
C LYS A 28 -8.66 7.52 10.51
N ASN A 29 -7.80 6.86 9.72
CA ASN A 29 -8.06 5.55 9.11
C ASN A 29 -7.21 4.44 9.76
N ALA A 30 -6.64 4.66 10.95
CA ALA A 30 -5.85 3.65 11.64
C ALA A 30 -6.66 2.36 11.87
N GLY A 31 -6.01 1.21 11.69
CA GLY A 31 -6.63 -0.11 11.78
C GLY A 31 -7.33 -0.58 10.50
N GLN A 32 -7.52 0.28 9.50
CA GLN A 32 -8.18 -0.07 8.24
C GLN A 32 -7.18 -0.42 7.13
N HIS A 33 -7.65 -1.12 6.11
CA HIS A 33 -6.89 -1.31 4.87
C HIS A 33 -6.85 0.00 4.06
N PRO A 34 -5.72 0.35 3.43
CA PRO A 34 -5.68 1.48 2.51
C PRO A 34 -6.57 1.20 1.29
N SER A 35 -7.15 2.24 0.70
CA SER A 35 -7.81 2.11 -0.58
C SER A 35 -6.79 1.84 -1.69
N VAL A 36 -7.21 1.11 -2.73
CA VAL A 36 -6.37 0.78 -3.89
C VAL A 36 -5.81 2.05 -4.54
N ALA A 37 -6.65 3.08 -4.72
CA ALA A 37 -6.21 4.36 -5.27
C ALA A 37 -5.15 5.06 -4.40
N SER A 38 -5.31 5.04 -3.07
CA SER A 38 -4.32 5.63 -2.17
C SER A 38 -2.99 4.88 -2.23
N LEU A 39 -3.04 3.55 -2.37
CA LEU A 39 -1.83 2.74 -2.52
C LEU A 39 -1.12 3.02 -3.84
N TYR A 40 -1.85 3.17 -4.95
CA TYR A 40 -1.27 3.56 -6.24
C TYR A 40 -0.57 4.91 -6.18
N ARG A 41 -1.20 5.94 -5.61
CA ARG A 41 -0.57 7.26 -5.45
C ARG A 41 0.71 7.16 -4.63
N ALA A 42 0.65 6.49 -3.49
CA ALA A 42 1.80 6.40 -2.60
C ALA A 42 2.94 5.54 -3.20
N LEU A 43 2.62 4.55 -4.04
CA LEU A 43 3.64 3.82 -4.81
C LEU A 43 4.27 4.70 -5.91
N ALA A 44 3.49 5.58 -6.56
CA ALA A 44 4.00 6.49 -7.58
C ALA A 44 4.89 7.59 -6.98
N GLU A 45 4.47 8.22 -5.88
CA GLU A 45 5.24 9.24 -5.14
C GLU A 45 6.56 8.72 -4.54
N ALA A 46 6.78 7.40 -4.53
CA ALA A 46 7.99 6.79 -3.99
C ALA A 46 8.88 6.16 -5.08
N ASP A 47 8.44 6.20 -6.34
CA ASP A 47 9.23 5.84 -7.53
C ASP A 47 9.89 7.11 -8.17
N ASP A 48 9.51 8.32 -7.72
CA ASP A 48 10.13 9.63 -8.03
C ASP A 48 11.17 10.02 -6.96
#